data_AF-A0A660YC32-F1
#
_entry.id   AF-A0A660YC32-F1
#
_cell.length_a   1.000
_cell.length_b   1.000
_cell.length_c   1.000
_cell.angle_alpha   90.00
_cell.angle_beta   90.00
_cell.angle_gamma   90.00
#
_symmetry.space_group_name_H-M   'P 1'
#
loop_
_entity.id
_entity.type
_entity.pdbx_description
1 polymer ?
#
loop_
_entity_poly.entity_id
_entity_poly.type
_entity_poly.pdbx_seq_one_letter_code
_entity_poly.pdbx_strand_id
1 'polypeptide(L)'
;MPIFGITDEIELNIEEKQKESIVPMFETERTNEEVRSYIAGFKWEVTYFHRNITNNELVTEYDPELSPALQDYTRINNFIINVDTPLDSELTAGNGVIDLNAVPNPNDLFIAKVADGKPVIFVITNVTKTDYNNDKVFRVDYITYGEITGLDDPQLTTLLQSTGNEFEFNKSYRVTKTQPLLTKKEVSDKRSLLKVIDDLVNEWSNRFITQDTNFFMGYKDGARLVYDPQMETFIRDVIGLNNLNNRVESVEIEDRTITILDLLIKPDIGGGRIKKYLSTLDTNSRSNNPYLFSLDYLQVDDIIDVIDTSVFERTDEAINIYFPKVETETYIFRKQVYDAILDPESVIDYVSHTKFEQLIISTMDGNVIQKNTLIDMYDHIFNLEQEEQFYYIPILIYIIKYYLNTFTVNFL
;
A
#
# COMPACT_ATOMS: atom_id res chain seq x y z
N MET A 1 4.37 -16.62 -16.88
CA MET A 1 3.18 -15.79 -17.12
C MET A 1 3.04 -14.85 -15.94
N PRO A 2 3.43 -13.57 -16.07
CA PRO A 2 3.28 -12.64 -14.98
C PRO A 2 1.86 -12.08 -14.98
N ILE A 3 1.27 -12.05 -13.78
CA ILE A 3 -0.04 -11.50 -13.46
C ILE A 3 0.07 -9.97 -13.57
N PHE A 4 -0.17 -9.45 -14.78
CA PHE A 4 -0.61 -8.08 -15.01
C PHE A 4 -2.13 -8.14 -15.05
N GLY A 5 -2.80 -7.58 -14.05
CA GLY A 5 -4.27 -7.58 -14.02
C GLY A 5 -4.89 -6.86 -12.83
N ILE A 6 -4.18 -6.72 -11.70
CA ILE A 6 -4.87 -6.30 -10.47
C ILE A 6 -5.08 -4.77 -10.37
N THR A 7 -4.33 -3.91 -11.07
CA THR A 7 -4.56 -2.45 -10.99
C THR A 7 -5.53 -1.92 -12.05
N ASP A 8 -5.43 -2.40 -13.29
CA ASP A 8 -6.21 -1.83 -14.41
C ASP A 8 -7.64 -2.39 -14.44
N GLU A 9 -7.83 -3.63 -13.97
CA GLU A 9 -9.15 -4.29 -13.87
C GLU A 9 -9.96 -3.75 -12.68
N ILE A 10 -9.28 -3.22 -11.64
CA ILE A 10 -9.93 -2.51 -10.52
C ILE A 10 -10.41 -1.12 -10.96
N GLU A 11 -9.62 -0.36 -11.73
CA GLU A 11 -10.05 0.95 -12.25
C GLU A 11 -11.20 0.82 -13.27
N LEU A 12 -11.15 -0.20 -14.17
CA LEU A 12 -12.22 -0.46 -15.14
C LEU A 12 -13.54 -0.92 -14.48
N ASN A 13 -13.48 -1.78 -13.44
CA ASN A 13 -14.69 -2.24 -12.74
C ASN A 13 -15.36 -1.14 -11.90
N ILE A 14 -14.62 -0.13 -11.46
CA ILE A 14 -15.17 1.03 -10.76
C ILE A 14 -15.97 1.92 -11.73
N GLU A 15 -15.49 2.14 -12.95
CA GLU A 15 -16.21 2.92 -13.97
C GLU A 15 -17.46 2.20 -14.52
N GLU A 16 -17.41 0.88 -14.68
CA GLU A 16 -18.54 0.11 -15.22
C GLU A 16 -19.73 0.04 -14.23
N LYS A 17 -19.45 -0.17 -12.93
CA LYS A 17 -20.49 -0.20 -11.89
C LYS A 17 -21.10 1.17 -11.56
N GLN A 18 -20.39 2.26 -11.83
CA GLN A 18 -20.94 3.62 -11.68
C GLN A 18 -22.00 3.96 -12.74
N LYS A 19 -21.98 3.32 -13.91
CA LYS A 19 -23.00 3.51 -14.95
C LYS A 19 -24.33 2.82 -14.66
N GLU A 20 -24.34 1.80 -13.79
CA GLU A 20 -25.55 1.01 -13.48
C GLU A 20 -26.28 1.47 -12.20
N SER A 21 -25.73 2.42 -11.44
CA SER A 21 -26.39 2.94 -10.23
C SER A 21 -27.43 4.01 -10.56
N ILE A 22 -28.70 3.73 -10.25
CA ILE A 22 -29.86 4.62 -10.48
C ILE A 22 -30.09 5.57 -9.28
N VAL A 23 -29.20 5.57 -8.29
CA VAL A 23 -29.34 6.42 -7.10
C VAL A 23 -28.45 7.66 -7.27
N PRO A 24 -29.01 8.87 -7.47
CA PRO A 24 -28.23 10.09 -7.39
C PRO A 24 -27.79 10.27 -5.94
N MET A 25 -26.56 9.86 -5.64
CA MET A 25 -25.94 10.13 -4.35
C MET A 25 -25.66 11.62 -4.31
N PHE A 26 -26.35 12.34 -3.43
CA PHE A 26 -26.08 13.76 -3.20
C PHE A 26 -24.63 13.91 -2.77
N GLU A 27 -23.86 14.64 -3.58
CA GLU A 27 -22.50 15.08 -3.29
C GLU A 27 -22.52 15.89 -1.99
N THR A 28 -22.26 15.24 -0.86
CA THR A 28 -21.73 15.94 0.30
C THR A 28 -20.36 16.43 -0.10
N GLU A 29 -20.20 17.76 -0.13
CA GLU A 29 -18.99 18.56 -0.27
C GLU A 29 -17.72 17.84 0.22
N ARG A 30 -17.19 16.93 -0.60
CA ARG A 30 -15.77 16.60 -0.59
C ARG A 30 -15.14 17.82 -1.22
N THR A 31 -14.50 18.63 -0.39
CA THR A 31 -13.50 19.57 -0.86
C THR A 31 -12.66 18.85 -1.91
N ASN A 32 -12.59 19.44 -3.11
CA ASN A 32 -11.70 19.04 -4.21
C ASN A 32 -10.23 19.21 -3.79
N GLU A 33 -9.83 18.56 -2.71
CA GLU A 33 -8.44 18.34 -2.39
C GLU A 33 -7.96 17.27 -3.38
N GLU A 34 -7.08 17.70 -4.29
CA GLU A 34 -6.50 16.92 -5.39
C GLU A 34 -7.31 16.89 -6.69
N VAL A 35 -7.41 18.05 -7.34
CA VAL A 35 -7.26 18.06 -8.80
C VAL A 35 -5.87 17.48 -9.10
N ARG A 36 -5.80 16.16 -9.27
CA ARG A 36 -4.58 15.47 -9.65
C ARG A 36 -4.16 16.03 -11.01
N SER A 37 -2.96 16.60 -11.08
CA SER A 37 -2.41 17.06 -12.34
C SER A 37 -2.16 15.84 -13.24
N TYR A 38 -3.13 15.53 -14.08
CA TYR A 38 -2.97 14.56 -15.15
C TYR A 38 -1.98 15.14 -16.15
N ILE A 39 -0.87 14.44 -16.38
CA ILE A 39 0.02 14.72 -17.48
C ILE A 39 -0.62 14.12 -18.73
N ALA A 40 -0.93 14.97 -19.70
CA ALA A 40 -1.45 14.53 -20.99
C ALA A 40 -0.37 13.80 -21.78
N GLY A 41 -0.80 12.95 -22.71
CA GLY A 41 0.07 12.16 -23.57
C GLY A 41 -0.13 10.65 -23.39
N PHE A 42 0.40 9.88 -24.33
CA PHE A 42 0.40 8.43 -24.27
C PHE A 42 1.54 7.94 -23.36
N LYS A 43 1.24 7.07 -22.40
CA LYS A 43 2.25 6.52 -21.48
C LYS A 43 3.16 5.54 -22.24
N TRP A 44 4.42 5.92 -22.43
CA TRP A 44 5.43 5.07 -23.05
C TRP A 44 6.42 4.58 -21.99
N GLU A 45 6.45 3.26 -21.79
CA GLU A 45 7.35 2.61 -20.84
C GLU A 45 8.72 2.37 -21.47
N VAL A 46 9.76 2.93 -20.84
CA VAL A 46 11.14 2.96 -21.34
C VAL A 46 12.13 2.58 -20.26
N THR A 47 13.36 2.23 -20.66
CA THR A 47 14.52 2.22 -19.75
C THR A 47 15.29 3.51 -19.95
N TYR A 48 15.27 4.39 -18.96
CA TYR A 48 15.89 5.70 -19.01
C TYR A 48 17.31 5.66 -18.47
N PHE A 49 18.24 6.38 -19.09
CA PHE A 49 19.63 6.51 -18.67
C PHE A 49 19.92 7.99 -18.47
N HIS A 50 19.88 8.40 -17.21
CA HIS A 50 20.21 9.75 -16.80
C HIS A 50 21.72 9.86 -16.64
N ARG A 51 22.36 10.81 -17.30
CA ARG A 51 23.79 11.04 -17.11
C ARG A 51 24.04 11.76 -15.79
N ASN A 52 24.95 11.23 -14.98
CA ASN A 52 25.41 11.89 -13.77
C ASN A 52 26.46 12.94 -14.18
N ILE A 53 26.15 14.22 -13.98
CA ILE A 53 27.02 15.34 -14.37
C ILE A 53 27.27 16.20 -13.14
N THR A 54 28.53 16.58 -12.89
CA THR A 54 28.84 17.55 -11.84
C THR A 54 28.60 18.98 -12.34
N ASN A 55 28.26 19.92 -11.45
CA ASN A 55 27.84 21.30 -11.79
C ASN A 55 28.78 22.10 -12.72
N ASN A 56 30.01 21.63 -12.97
CA ASN A 56 31.01 22.31 -13.81
C ASN A 56 31.34 21.56 -15.12
N GLU A 57 30.73 20.42 -15.37
CA GLU A 57 31.00 19.62 -16.57
C GLU A 57 30.05 19.98 -17.70
N LEU A 58 30.57 20.00 -18.92
CA LEU A 58 29.75 20.13 -20.12
C LEU A 58 29.07 18.81 -20.41
N VAL A 59 27.79 18.88 -20.77
CA VAL A 59 27.03 17.72 -21.21
C VAL A 59 27.56 17.28 -22.58
N THR A 60 28.36 16.21 -22.64
CA THR A 60 28.85 15.68 -23.91
C THR A 60 27.81 14.79 -24.58
N GLU A 61 27.96 14.55 -25.88
CA GLU A 61 27.17 13.54 -26.57
C GLU A 61 27.56 12.14 -26.10
N TYR A 62 26.66 11.17 -26.32
CA TYR A 62 26.93 9.76 -26.07
C TYR A 62 27.92 9.24 -27.11
N ASP A 63 28.99 8.61 -26.62
CA ASP A 63 30.01 7.99 -27.46
C ASP A 63 30.16 6.51 -27.06
N PRO A 64 29.71 5.56 -27.91
CA PRO A 64 29.81 4.12 -27.61
C PRO A 64 31.25 3.59 -27.65
N GLU A 65 32.20 4.34 -28.24
CA GLU A 65 33.62 3.96 -28.29
C GLU A 65 34.38 4.37 -27.02
N LEU A 66 33.83 5.29 -26.24
CA LEU A 66 34.44 5.75 -25.00
C LEU A 66 34.36 4.65 -23.93
N SER A 67 35.46 4.47 -23.18
CA SER A 67 35.54 3.50 -22.08
C SER A 67 34.35 3.63 -21.12
N PRO A 68 33.67 2.54 -20.72
CA PRO A 68 32.56 2.58 -19.77
C PRO A 68 32.90 3.30 -18.46
N ALA A 69 34.17 3.28 -18.03
CA ALA A 69 34.61 3.96 -16.81
C ALA A 69 34.66 5.49 -16.91
N LEU A 70 34.59 6.05 -18.12
CA LEU A 70 34.53 7.50 -18.38
C LEU A 70 33.10 7.98 -18.59
N GLN A 71 32.13 7.07 -18.51
CA GLN A 71 30.72 7.33 -18.66
C GLN A 71 30.03 6.92 -17.35
N ASP A 72 29.22 7.81 -16.78
CA ASP A 72 28.48 7.49 -15.55
C ASP A 72 27.00 7.79 -15.75
N TYR A 73 26.21 6.72 -15.80
CA TYR A 73 24.76 6.79 -15.94
C TYR A 73 24.05 6.22 -14.71
N THR A 74 22.93 6.85 -14.39
CA THR A 74 21.89 6.29 -13.54
C THR A 74 20.80 5.69 -14.43
N ARG A 75 20.64 4.38 -14.35
CA ARG A 75 19.60 3.64 -15.08
C ARG A 75 18.31 3.61 -14.28
N ILE A 76 17.19 3.94 -14.93
CA ILE A 76 15.85 3.88 -14.36
C ILE A 76 15.01 2.95 -15.22
N ASN A 77 14.65 1.80 -14.66
CA ASN A 77 13.80 0.81 -15.31
C ASN A 77 12.32 1.21 -15.23
N ASN A 78 11.55 0.77 -16.23
CA ASN A 78 10.09 0.93 -16.29
C ASN A 78 9.63 2.39 -16.17
N PHE A 79 10.48 3.31 -16.62
CA PHE A 79 10.26 4.74 -16.61
C PHE A 79 9.13 5.10 -17.58
N ILE A 80 8.32 6.10 -17.25
CA ILE A 80 7.20 6.52 -18.10
C ILE A 80 7.49 7.90 -18.67
N ILE A 81 7.51 7.98 -20.00
CA ILE A 81 7.48 9.24 -20.75
C ILE A 81 6.06 9.38 -21.31
N ASN A 82 5.40 10.51 -21.05
CA ASN A 82 4.08 10.79 -21.64
C ASN A 82 4.29 11.47 -23.00
N VAL A 83 4.17 10.71 -24.10
CA VAL A 83 4.46 11.22 -25.44
C VAL A 83 3.25 11.95 -26.03
N ASP A 84 3.49 13.12 -26.62
CA ASP A 84 2.46 13.92 -27.28
C ASP A 84 2.28 13.49 -28.75
N THR A 85 3.36 13.03 -29.38
CA THR A 85 3.39 12.62 -30.78
C THR A 85 3.11 11.12 -30.92
N PRO A 86 2.19 10.72 -31.82
CA PRO A 86 1.92 9.31 -32.09
C PRO A 86 3.16 8.59 -32.62
N LEU A 87 3.33 7.33 -32.22
CA LEU A 87 4.48 6.54 -32.61
C LEU A 87 4.33 6.05 -34.06
N ASP A 88 4.87 6.77 -35.04
CA ASP A 88 4.95 6.27 -36.41
C ASP A 88 6.06 5.22 -36.55
N SER A 89 5.88 4.27 -37.46
CA SER A 89 6.82 3.22 -37.84
C SER A 89 8.21 3.73 -38.26
N GLU A 90 8.31 4.99 -38.73
CA GLU A 90 9.57 5.66 -39.10
C GLU A 90 10.05 6.67 -38.05
N LEU A 91 9.68 6.49 -36.78
CA LEU A 91 10.02 7.42 -35.71
C LEU A 91 11.51 7.71 -35.65
N THR A 92 11.87 8.92 -36.10
CA THR A 92 13.21 9.49 -36.03
C THR A 92 13.29 10.60 -35.00
N ALA A 93 12.15 11.23 -34.66
CA ALA A 93 12.05 12.31 -33.69
C ALA A 93 10.66 12.37 -33.06
N GLY A 94 10.59 12.80 -31.80
CA GLY A 94 9.35 13.00 -31.07
C GLY A 94 9.52 13.94 -29.90
N ASN A 95 8.42 14.19 -29.20
CA ASN A 95 8.45 14.93 -27.95
C ASN A 95 7.48 14.34 -26.92
N GLY A 96 7.79 14.59 -25.65
CA GLY A 96 6.98 14.12 -24.56
C GLY A 96 7.26 14.88 -23.27
N VAL A 97 6.58 14.45 -22.22
CA VAL A 97 6.68 15.02 -20.89
C VAL A 97 7.27 13.99 -19.94
N ILE A 98 8.39 14.38 -19.35
CA ILE A 98 9.07 13.68 -18.27
C ILE A 98 8.66 14.29 -16.95
N ASP A 99 8.44 13.41 -16.00
CA ASP A 99 7.95 13.75 -14.69
C ASP A 99 8.76 13.04 -13.62
N LEU A 100 9.71 13.78 -13.07
CA LEU A 100 10.73 13.23 -12.20
C LEU A 100 11.23 14.33 -11.26
N ASN A 101 11.60 13.95 -10.05
CA ASN A 101 12.28 14.84 -9.10
C ASN A 101 13.76 15.11 -9.50
N ALA A 102 14.09 15.03 -10.78
CA ALA A 102 15.43 15.27 -11.32
C ALA A 102 15.28 15.98 -12.68
N VAL A 103 16.18 16.92 -12.95
CA VAL A 103 16.21 17.66 -14.21
C VAL A 103 16.82 16.73 -15.27
N PRO A 104 16.09 16.33 -16.32
CA PRO A 104 16.69 15.55 -17.40
C PRO A 104 17.73 16.40 -18.11
N ASN A 105 18.81 15.78 -18.59
CA ASN A 105 19.87 16.47 -19.32
C ASN A 105 19.67 16.30 -20.83
N PRO A 106 20.06 17.29 -21.65
CA PRO A 106 20.34 17.02 -23.05
C PRO A 106 21.33 15.85 -23.17
N ASN A 107 21.22 15.05 -24.22
CA ASN A 107 22.01 13.83 -24.43
C ASN A 107 21.77 12.68 -23.42
N ASP A 108 20.79 12.79 -22.51
CA ASP A 108 20.28 11.61 -21.81
C ASP A 108 19.69 10.62 -22.83
N LEU A 109 19.76 9.33 -22.49
CA LEU A 109 19.34 8.26 -23.39
C LEU A 109 18.12 7.53 -22.84
N PHE A 110 17.32 6.94 -23.70
CA PHE A 110 16.35 5.94 -23.27
C PHE A 110 16.16 4.85 -24.31
N ILE A 111 15.86 3.64 -23.83
CA ILE A 111 15.57 2.49 -24.66
C ILE A 111 14.07 2.23 -24.60
N ALA A 112 13.43 2.16 -25.77
CA ALA A 112 12.02 1.86 -25.89
C ALA A 112 11.77 0.86 -27.01
N LYS A 113 10.64 0.15 -26.93
CA LYS A 113 10.18 -0.72 -28.02
C LYS A 113 9.30 0.09 -28.97
N VAL A 114 9.62 0.03 -30.27
CA VAL A 114 8.77 0.57 -31.34
C VAL A 114 7.68 -0.43 -31.73
N ALA A 115 6.76 -0.05 -32.64
CA ALA A 115 5.60 -0.87 -33.05
C ALA A 115 5.97 -2.30 -33.49
N ASP A 116 7.14 -2.48 -34.12
CA ASP A 116 7.67 -3.78 -34.56
C ASP A 116 8.25 -4.64 -33.42
N GLY A 117 8.19 -4.16 -32.18
CA GLY A 117 8.73 -4.83 -30.98
C GLY A 117 10.24 -4.74 -30.84
N LYS A 118 10.95 -4.14 -31.80
CA LYS A 118 12.39 -3.92 -31.77
C LYS A 118 12.78 -2.86 -30.72
N PRO A 119 13.82 -3.09 -29.91
CA PRO A 119 14.35 -2.07 -29.02
C PRO A 119 15.18 -1.04 -29.79
N VAL A 120 14.94 0.24 -29.51
CA VAL A 120 15.62 1.38 -30.15
C VAL A 120 16.12 2.31 -29.06
N ILE A 121 17.33 2.84 -29.27
CA ILE A 121 17.94 3.87 -28.42
C ILE A 121 17.51 5.24 -28.94
N PHE A 122 16.98 6.06 -28.06
CA PHE A 122 16.66 7.46 -28.30
C PHE A 122 17.59 8.34 -27.47
N VAL A 123 17.87 9.54 -27.99
CA VAL A 123 18.65 10.57 -27.30
C VAL A 123 17.79 11.82 -27.14
N ILE A 124 17.78 12.39 -25.93
CA ILE A 124 17.13 13.66 -25.65
C ILE A 124 17.95 14.78 -26.26
N THR A 125 17.35 15.61 -27.10
CA THR A 125 18.04 16.72 -27.78
C THR A 125 17.79 18.06 -27.10
N ASN A 126 16.63 18.22 -26.47
CA ASN A 126 16.23 19.47 -25.83
C ASN A 126 15.36 19.21 -24.59
N VAL A 127 15.52 20.06 -23.59
CA VAL A 127 14.79 19.98 -22.31
C VAL A 127 14.25 21.37 -21.98
N THR A 128 12.93 21.47 -21.84
CA THR A 128 12.23 22.72 -21.52
C THR A 128 11.35 22.52 -20.30
N LYS A 129 11.49 23.37 -19.28
CA LYS A 129 10.62 23.36 -18.10
C LYS A 129 9.22 23.84 -18.49
N THR A 130 8.18 23.05 -18.22
CA THR A 130 6.80 23.34 -18.68
C THR A 130 5.97 24.17 -17.71
N ASP A 131 6.21 24.05 -16.41
CA ASP A 131 5.44 24.77 -15.39
C ASP A 131 6.38 25.48 -14.41
N TYR A 132 6.04 26.72 -14.07
CA TYR A 132 6.77 27.53 -13.10
C TYR A 132 6.46 27.10 -11.66
N ASN A 133 5.27 26.52 -11.41
CA ASN A 133 4.82 26.11 -10.08
C ASN A 133 5.15 24.65 -9.75
N ASN A 134 5.44 23.83 -10.77
CA ASN A 134 5.74 22.43 -10.61
C ASN A 134 7.13 22.13 -11.17
N ASP A 135 8.14 22.28 -10.31
CA ASP A 135 9.57 22.13 -10.63
C ASP A 135 9.99 20.73 -11.13
N LYS A 136 9.04 19.81 -11.29
CA LYS A 136 9.27 18.38 -11.50
C LYS A 136 8.81 17.89 -12.88
N VAL A 137 8.28 18.79 -13.71
CA VAL A 137 7.73 18.43 -15.03
C VAL A 137 8.53 19.13 -16.13
N PHE A 138 9.06 18.33 -17.05
CA PHE A 138 9.91 18.77 -18.14
C PHE A 138 9.36 18.26 -19.47
N ARG A 139 9.24 19.14 -20.45
CA ARG A 139 9.06 18.74 -21.84
C ARG A 139 10.41 18.41 -22.43
N VAL A 140 10.49 17.26 -23.10
CA VAL A 140 11.69 16.80 -23.76
C VAL A 140 11.43 16.53 -25.23
N ASP A 141 12.38 16.92 -26.06
CA ASP A 141 12.44 16.52 -27.47
C ASP A 141 13.51 15.42 -27.58
N TYR A 142 13.25 14.41 -28.41
CA TYR A 142 14.16 13.28 -28.58
C TYR A 142 14.23 12.83 -30.03
N ILE A 143 15.36 12.22 -30.39
CA ILE A 143 15.59 11.62 -31.71
C ILE A 143 16.11 10.19 -31.58
N THR A 144 15.90 9.39 -32.61
CA THR A 144 16.44 8.02 -32.68
C THR A 144 17.95 8.07 -32.86
N TYR A 145 18.67 7.41 -31.97
CA TYR A 145 20.13 7.24 -32.04
C TYR A 145 20.50 5.99 -32.84
N GLY A 146 19.85 4.85 -32.56
CA GLY A 146 20.13 3.59 -33.25
C GLY A 146 19.23 2.44 -32.81
N GLU A 147 19.13 1.41 -33.65
CA GLU A 147 18.42 0.15 -33.33
C GLU A 147 19.34 -0.82 -32.60
N ILE A 148 18.82 -1.53 -31.59
CA ILE A 148 19.54 -2.60 -30.91
C ILE A 148 19.28 -3.91 -31.66
N THR A 149 20.35 -4.53 -32.13
CA THR A 149 20.29 -5.74 -32.96
C THR A 149 20.10 -7.03 -32.15
N GLY A 150 20.40 -7.01 -30.85
CA GLY A 150 20.28 -8.15 -29.94
C GLY A 150 20.79 -7.83 -28.53
N LEU A 151 20.81 -8.83 -27.65
CA LEU A 151 21.33 -8.67 -26.29
C LEU A 151 22.85 -8.48 -26.25
N ASP A 152 23.57 -8.98 -27.27
CA ASP A 152 25.02 -8.86 -27.42
C ASP A 152 25.44 -7.59 -28.20
N ASP A 153 24.50 -6.66 -28.41
CA ASP A 153 24.79 -5.42 -29.12
C ASP A 153 25.88 -4.62 -28.36
N PRO A 154 26.97 -4.21 -29.03
CA PRO A 154 28.06 -3.50 -28.37
C PRO A 154 27.61 -2.19 -27.70
N GLN A 155 26.67 -1.47 -28.30
CA GLN A 155 26.18 -0.19 -27.76
C GLN A 155 25.40 -0.43 -26.46
N LEU A 156 24.50 -1.42 -26.47
CA LEU A 156 23.78 -1.82 -25.28
C LEU A 156 24.73 -2.30 -24.19
N THR A 157 25.73 -3.10 -24.54
CA THR A 157 26.71 -3.63 -23.59
C THR A 157 27.51 -2.51 -22.93
N THR A 158 28.03 -1.57 -23.72
CA THR A 158 28.75 -0.39 -23.20
C THR A 158 27.87 0.44 -22.27
N LEU A 159 26.61 0.70 -22.65
CA LEU A 159 25.67 1.50 -21.86
C LEU A 159 25.29 0.82 -20.53
N LEU A 160 25.13 -0.50 -20.54
CA LEU A 160 24.89 -1.27 -19.32
C LEU A 160 26.12 -1.29 -18.40
N GLN A 161 27.33 -1.34 -18.96
CA GLN A 161 28.58 -1.31 -18.20
C GLN A 161 28.91 0.08 -17.63
N SER A 162 28.44 1.16 -18.25
CA SER A 162 28.58 2.54 -17.77
C SER A 162 27.52 2.96 -16.75
N THR A 163 26.63 2.04 -16.36
CA THR A 163 25.61 2.31 -15.34
C THR A 163 26.19 2.13 -13.94
N GLY A 164 26.31 3.22 -13.17
CA GLY A 164 26.75 3.19 -11.78
C GLY A 164 25.63 2.87 -10.79
N ASN A 165 24.44 3.43 -11.01
CA ASN A 165 23.27 3.25 -10.15
C ASN A 165 22.07 2.72 -10.94
N GLU A 166 21.25 1.88 -10.31
CA GLU A 166 20.04 1.35 -10.93
C GLU A 166 18.83 1.50 -10.02
N PHE A 167 17.79 2.12 -10.58
CA PHE A 167 16.51 2.38 -9.95
C PHE A 167 15.36 1.81 -10.80
N GLU A 168 14.20 1.72 -10.16
CA GLU A 168 12.93 1.35 -10.75
C GLU A 168 11.96 2.53 -10.58
N PHE A 169 11.22 2.85 -11.62
CA PHE A 169 10.23 3.91 -11.55
C PHE A 169 8.96 3.45 -10.83
N ASN A 170 8.54 4.19 -9.81
CA ASN A 170 7.32 3.96 -9.05
C ASN A 170 6.12 4.60 -9.76
N LYS A 171 5.43 3.85 -10.61
CA LYS A 171 4.29 4.33 -11.42
C LYS A 171 3.17 5.03 -10.63
N SER A 172 3.03 4.73 -9.33
CA SER A 172 1.97 5.24 -8.46
C SER A 172 2.42 6.42 -7.59
N TYR A 173 3.62 6.96 -7.77
CA TYR A 173 4.18 7.95 -6.85
C TYR A 173 3.34 9.25 -6.74
N ARG A 174 2.68 9.67 -7.82
CA ARG A 174 1.75 10.83 -7.78
C ARG A 174 0.50 10.56 -6.96
N VAL A 175 -0.04 9.33 -7.06
CA VAL A 175 -1.25 8.92 -6.33
C VAL A 175 -0.95 8.72 -4.85
N THR A 176 0.22 8.15 -4.56
CA THR A 176 0.63 7.76 -3.21
C THR A 176 1.45 8.84 -2.49
N LYS A 177 1.84 9.92 -3.18
CA LYS A 177 2.77 10.96 -2.70
C LYS A 177 4.12 10.40 -2.22
N THR A 178 4.56 9.32 -2.85
CA THR A 178 5.81 8.63 -2.50
C THR A 178 6.94 9.04 -3.43
N GLN A 179 8.15 8.51 -3.21
CA GLN A 179 9.29 8.75 -4.10
C GLN A 179 9.08 8.13 -5.50
N PRO A 180 9.48 8.83 -6.58
CA PRO A 180 9.34 8.35 -7.95
C PRO A 180 10.35 7.25 -8.31
N LEU A 181 11.49 7.17 -7.62
CA LEU A 181 12.54 6.20 -7.89
C LEU A 181 12.75 5.29 -6.68
N LEU A 182 12.82 3.98 -6.93
CA LEU A 182 13.07 2.95 -5.93
C LEU A 182 14.34 2.20 -6.28
N THR A 183 15.20 1.94 -5.30
CA THR A 183 16.33 1.03 -5.45
C THR A 183 15.84 -0.41 -5.67
N LYS A 184 16.69 -1.27 -6.26
CA LYS A 184 16.39 -2.71 -6.40
C LYS A 184 16.01 -3.37 -5.08
N LYS A 185 16.67 -2.98 -3.99
CA LYS A 185 16.38 -3.50 -2.66
C LYS A 185 14.98 -3.11 -2.22
N GLU A 186 14.60 -1.83 -2.35
CA GLU A 186 13.26 -1.35 -2.00
C GLU A 186 12.17 -2.01 -2.85
N VAL A 187 12.40 -2.21 -4.15
CA VAL A 187 11.46 -2.94 -5.03
C VAL A 187 11.30 -4.38 -4.57
N SER A 188 12.41 -5.06 -4.27
CA SER A 188 12.40 -6.43 -3.76
C SER A 188 11.70 -6.51 -2.41
N ASP A 189 11.96 -5.55 -1.52
CA ASP A 189 11.35 -5.46 -0.20
C ASP A 189 9.84 -5.23 -0.30
N LYS A 190 9.42 -4.25 -1.13
CA LYS A 190 8.01 -3.99 -1.43
C LYS A 190 7.32 -5.22 -2.00
N ARG A 191 7.93 -5.89 -2.98
CA ARG A 191 7.36 -7.13 -3.57
C ARG A 191 7.24 -8.24 -2.52
N SER A 192 8.23 -8.41 -1.64
CA SER A 192 8.18 -9.41 -0.58
C SER A 192 7.05 -9.13 0.42
N LEU A 193 6.84 -7.87 0.79
CA LEU A 193 5.79 -7.48 1.73
C LEU A 193 4.40 -7.51 1.11
N LEU A 194 4.25 -7.17 -0.18
CA LEU A 194 2.99 -7.34 -0.90
C LEU A 194 2.59 -8.82 -0.95
N LYS A 195 3.54 -9.72 -1.20
CA LYS A 195 3.29 -11.16 -1.12
C LYS A 195 2.84 -11.58 0.29
N VAL A 196 3.46 -11.05 1.34
CA VAL A 196 3.03 -11.30 2.73
C VAL A 196 1.60 -10.83 2.97
N ILE A 197 1.22 -9.65 2.45
CA ILE A 197 -0.17 -9.17 2.54
C ILE A 197 -1.11 -10.15 1.83
N ASP A 198 -0.78 -10.57 0.60
CA ASP A 198 -1.61 -11.51 -0.16
C ASP A 198 -1.78 -12.84 0.61
N ASP A 199 -0.68 -13.39 1.14
CA ASP A 199 -0.69 -14.62 1.93
C ASP A 199 -1.57 -14.46 3.19
N LEU A 200 -1.43 -13.34 3.92
CA LEU A 200 -2.24 -13.04 5.11
C LEU A 200 -3.74 -12.86 4.78
N VAL A 201 -4.07 -12.11 3.72
CA VAL A 201 -5.45 -11.91 3.26
C VAL A 201 -6.08 -13.24 2.87
N ASN A 202 -5.34 -14.08 2.15
CA ASN A 202 -5.80 -15.40 1.72
C ASN A 202 -6.10 -16.30 2.91
N GLU A 203 -5.14 -16.44 3.83
CA GLU A 203 -5.29 -17.28 5.02
C GLU A 203 -6.42 -16.80 5.93
N TRP A 204 -6.52 -15.49 6.17
CA TRP A 204 -7.57 -14.91 7.00
C TRP A 204 -8.95 -15.10 6.34
N SER A 205 -9.09 -14.78 5.05
CA SER A 205 -10.35 -14.90 4.31
C SER A 205 -10.85 -16.35 4.26
N ASN A 206 -9.95 -17.30 4.04
CA ASN A 206 -10.30 -18.73 3.96
C ASN A 206 -10.74 -19.30 5.32
N ARG A 207 -10.23 -18.73 6.41
CA ARG A 207 -10.48 -19.23 7.77
C ARG A 207 -11.73 -18.62 8.40
N PHE A 208 -11.93 -17.31 8.22
CA PHE A 208 -12.92 -16.55 8.99
C PHE A 208 -14.14 -16.10 8.20
N ILE A 209 -14.15 -16.29 6.88
CA ILE A 209 -15.34 -16.10 6.05
C ILE A 209 -15.98 -17.47 5.84
N THR A 210 -17.20 -17.65 6.36
CA THR A 210 -17.91 -18.93 6.24
C THR A 210 -18.42 -19.14 4.81
N GLN A 211 -18.00 -20.24 4.17
CA GLN A 211 -18.36 -20.58 2.79
C GLN A 211 -19.86 -20.76 2.57
N ASP A 212 -20.57 -21.22 3.61
CA ASP A 212 -21.99 -21.56 3.52
C ASP A 212 -22.90 -20.32 3.54
N THR A 213 -22.42 -19.21 4.13
CA THR A 213 -23.22 -18.01 4.25
C THR A 213 -22.69 -16.88 3.37
N ASN A 214 -21.38 -16.70 3.15
CA ASN A 214 -20.83 -15.51 2.47
C ASN A 214 -21.26 -14.18 3.13
N PHE A 215 -21.79 -14.20 4.35
CA PHE A 215 -22.40 -13.05 5.00
C PHE A 215 -21.59 -12.56 6.22
N PHE A 216 -20.67 -13.34 6.79
CA PHE A 216 -19.97 -12.92 8.03
C PHE A 216 -18.50 -13.29 8.11
N MET A 217 -17.81 -12.41 8.85
CA MET A 217 -16.46 -12.55 9.34
C MET A 217 -16.53 -12.91 10.82
N GLY A 218 -16.09 -14.11 11.20
CA GLY A 218 -16.14 -14.53 12.60
C GLY A 218 -15.20 -15.70 12.90
N TYR A 219 -14.97 -15.96 14.19
CA TYR A 219 -14.15 -17.08 14.65
C TYR A 219 -14.97 -18.04 15.52
N LYS A 220 -14.48 -19.27 15.69
CA LYS A 220 -15.13 -20.26 16.55
C LYS A 220 -14.47 -20.26 17.92
N ASP A 221 -15.27 -20.02 18.97
CA ASP A 221 -14.91 -20.30 20.35
C ASP A 221 -15.60 -21.61 20.78
N GLY A 222 -14.83 -22.70 20.73
CA GLY A 222 -15.36 -24.05 20.90
C GLY A 222 -16.40 -24.40 19.83
N ALA A 223 -17.66 -24.52 20.23
CA ALA A 223 -18.78 -24.79 19.32
C ALA A 223 -19.50 -23.53 18.86
N ARG A 224 -19.20 -22.37 19.45
CA ARG A 224 -19.93 -21.12 19.27
C ARG A 224 -19.26 -20.27 18.20
N LEU A 225 -20.06 -19.67 17.31
CA LEU A 225 -19.59 -18.70 16.32
C LEU A 225 -19.67 -17.30 16.91
N VAL A 226 -18.52 -16.63 17.01
CA VAL A 226 -18.38 -15.27 17.53
C VAL A 226 -18.21 -14.30 16.37
N TYR A 227 -19.02 -13.24 16.36
CA TYR A 227 -18.99 -12.17 15.38
C TYR A 227 -18.56 -10.85 16.02
N ASP A 228 -17.66 -10.12 15.35
CA ASP A 228 -17.23 -8.79 15.76
C ASP A 228 -17.53 -7.74 14.67
N PRO A 229 -18.51 -6.86 14.89
CA PRO A 229 -18.89 -5.80 13.94
C PRO A 229 -17.79 -4.74 13.73
N GLN A 230 -17.00 -4.49 14.77
CA GLN A 230 -15.93 -3.48 14.76
C GLN A 230 -14.75 -3.98 13.92
N MET A 231 -14.43 -5.27 14.03
CA MET A 231 -13.43 -5.91 13.17
C MET A 231 -13.88 -5.97 11.71
N GLU A 232 -15.15 -6.27 11.43
CA GLU A 232 -15.67 -6.25 10.06
C GLU A 232 -15.50 -4.87 9.41
N THR A 233 -15.85 -3.81 10.15
CA THR A 233 -15.64 -2.43 9.70
C THR A 233 -14.17 -2.12 9.45
N PHE A 234 -13.29 -2.53 10.37
CA PHE A 234 -11.85 -2.36 10.21
C PHE A 234 -11.32 -3.07 8.96
N ILE A 235 -11.75 -4.29 8.69
CA ILE A 235 -11.34 -5.07 7.52
C ILE A 235 -11.84 -4.45 6.22
N ARG A 236 -13.08 -3.97 6.20
CA ARG A 236 -13.62 -3.22 5.06
C ARG A 236 -12.76 -2.00 4.75
N ASP A 237 -12.32 -1.27 5.77
CA ASP A 237 -11.54 -0.05 5.59
C ASP A 237 -10.06 -0.34 5.24
N VAL A 238 -9.48 -1.40 5.80
CA VAL A 238 -8.06 -1.75 5.59
C VAL A 238 -7.85 -2.58 4.33
N ILE A 239 -8.66 -3.62 4.11
CA ILE A 239 -8.49 -4.60 3.03
C ILE A 239 -9.44 -4.25 1.88
N GLY A 240 -10.69 -3.91 2.17
CA GLY A 240 -11.75 -3.73 1.17
C GLY A 240 -12.39 -5.05 0.78
N LEU A 241 -13.73 -5.11 0.79
CA LEU A 241 -14.49 -6.36 0.58
C LEU A 241 -14.22 -7.01 -0.78
N ASN A 242 -13.91 -6.21 -1.81
CA ASN A 242 -13.60 -6.70 -3.15
C ASN A 242 -12.23 -7.39 -3.26
N ASN A 243 -11.36 -7.19 -2.26
CA ASN A 243 -10.02 -7.78 -2.24
C ASN A 243 -9.99 -9.10 -1.42
N LEU A 244 -11.13 -9.52 -0.88
CA LEU A 244 -11.27 -10.80 -0.19
C LEU A 244 -11.53 -11.90 -1.22
N ASN A 245 -10.98 -13.09 -0.99
CA ASN A 245 -11.19 -14.25 -1.87
C ASN A 245 -12.65 -14.70 -1.94
N ASN A 246 -13.36 -14.53 -0.83
CA ASN A 246 -14.75 -14.89 -0.69
C ASN A 246 -15.58 -13.62 -0.75
N ARG A 247 -16.70 -13.67 -1.48
CA ARG A 247 -17.66 -12.58 -1.48
C ARG A 247 -18.20 -12.43 -0.06
N VAL A 248 -18.15 -11.21 0.46
CA VAL A 248 -18.73 -10.88 1.77
C VAL A 248 -19.82 -9.84 1.57
N GLU A 249 -21.00 -10.13 2.12
CA GLU A 249 -22.03 -9.14 2.31
C GLU A 249 -21.93 -8.60 3.74
N SER A 250 -21.81 -7.29 3.89
CA SER A 250 -21.59 -6.70 5.20
C SER A 250 -22.88 -6.54 5.99
N VAL A 251 -22.83 -6.73 7.30
CA VAL A 251 -23.96 -6.40 8.18
C VAL A 251 -23.73 -5.06 8.84
N GLU A 252 -24.54 -4.09 8.45
CA GLU A 252 -24.59 -2.80 9.11
C GLU A 252 -25.34 -2.93 10.43
N ILE A 253 -24.60 -3.01 11.53
CA ILE A 253 -25.13 -2.72 12.85
C ILE A 253 -25.05 -1.22 13.05
N GLU A 254 -26.15 -0.57 13.45
CA GLU A 254 -26.20 0.85 13.81
C GLU A 254 -25.48 1.11 15.16
N ASP A 255 -24.24 0.64 15.30
CA ASP A 255 -23.37 0.97 16.41
C ASP A 255 -22.26 1.93 15.92
N ARG A 256 -22.17 3.08 16.57
CA ARG A 256 -21.17 4.12 16.29
C ARG A 256 -20.08 4.15 17.34
N THR A 257 -19.90 3.04 18.06
CA THR A 257 -18.84 2.92 19.05
C THR A 257 -17.49 3.08 18.38
N ILE A 258 -16.65 3.93 18.97
CA ILE A 258 -15.29 4.17 18.53
C ILE A 258 -14.38 3.28 19.37
N THR A 259 -13.59 2.46 18.69
CA THR A 259 -12.65 1.51 19.30
C THR A 259 -11.20 1.88 18.96
N ILE A 260 -10.26 1.05 19.43
CA ILE A 260 -8.86 1.18 19.07
C ILE A 260 -8.59 0.97 17.57
N LEU A 261 -9.45 0.20 16.90
CA LEU A 261 -9.36 -0.06 15.46
C LEU A 261 -9.66 1.20 14.66
N ASP A 262 -10.65 1.99 15.09
CA ASP A 262 -10.95 3.28 14.48
C ASP A 262 -9.78 4.26 14.64
N LEU A 263 -9.14 4.27 15.81
CA LEU A 263 -7.98 5.13 16.05
C LEU A 263 -6.79 4.72 15.18
N LEU A 264 -6.57 3.43 14.95
CA LEU A 264 -5.54 2.96 14.03
C LEU A 264 -5.73 3.57 12.65
N ILE A 265 -6.96 3.58 12.12
CA ILE A 265 -7.27 4.12 10.79
C ILE A 265 -7.28 5.66 10.80
N LYS A 266 -7.80 6.27 11.87
CA LYS A 266 -8.06 7.71 12.00
C LYS A 266 -7.41 8.22 13.30
N PRO A 267 -6.10 8.53 13.28
CA PRO A 267 -5.36 8.97 14.47
C PRO A 267 -5.84 10.29 15.06
N ASP A 268 -6.63 11.07 14.31
CA ASP A 268 -7.19 12.37 14.72
C ASP A 268 -8.44 12.25 15.61
N ILE A 269 -8.96 11.03 15.81
CA ILE A 269 -10.08 10.80 16.71
C ILE A 269 -9.61 11.02 18.15
N GLY A 270 -10.20 11.99 18.84
CA GLY A 270 -9.89 12.29 20.24
C GLY A 270 -10.06 11.06 21.15
N GLY A 271 -8.95 10.60 21.74
CA GLY A 271 -8.86 9.35 22.49
C GLY A 271 -9.88 9.18 23.62
N GLY A 272 -10.36 10.27 24.23
CA GLY A 272 -11.37 10.23 25.28
C GLY A 272 -12.73 9.61 24.89
N ARG A 273 -12.92 9.28 23.60
CA ARG A 273 -14.12 8.59 23.09
C ARG A 273 -13.93 7.09 22.88
N ILE A 274 -12.70 6.59 23.02
CA ILE A 274 -12.37 5.19 22.73
C ILE A 274 -12.86 4.32 23.88
N LYS A 275 -13.69 3.35 23.52
CA LYS A 275 -14.15 2.34 24.45
C LYS A 275 -13.12 1.20 24.53
N LYS A 276 -12.91 0.69 25.74
CA LYS A 276 -11.82 -0.25 26.06
C LYS A 276 -12.28 -1.69 26.31
N TYR A 277 -13.55 -1.88 26.66
CA TYR A 277 -14.03 -3.11 27.30
C TYR A 277 -15.04 -3.82 26.41
N LEU A 278 -14.97 -5.15 26.37
CA LEU A 278 -15.95 -5.96 25.68
C LEU A 278 -16.86 -6.71 26.65
N SER A 279 -18.04 -7.06 26.14
CA SER A 279 -18.79 -8.21 26.60
C SER A 279 -19.16 -9.04 25.38
N THR A 280 -18.98 -10.34 25.49
CA THR A 280 -19.61 -11.28 24.56
C THR A 280 -21.09 -11.38 24.92
N LEU A 281 -21.96 -11.05 23.96
CA LEU A 281 -23.40 -11.12 24.13
C LEU A 281 -23.97 -12.29 23.32
N ASP A 282 -24.69 -13.18 23.99
CA ASP A 282 -25.46 -14.24 23.35
C ASP A 282 -26.54 -13.62 22.44
N THR A 283 -26.56 -13.99 21.16
CA THR A 283 -27.53 -13.49 20.17
C THR A 283 -28.98 -13.74 20.59
N ASN A 284 -29.25 -14.85 21.28
CA ASN A 284 -30.57 -15.19 21.78
C ASN A 284 -31.12 -14.13 22.76
N SER A 285 -30.24 -13.47 23.51
CA SER A 285 -30.62 -12.40 24.45
C SER A 285 -31.16 -11.14 23.76
N ARG A 286 -30.92 -11.00 22.45
CA ARG A 286 -31.35 -9.87 21.61
C ARG A 286 -32.32 -10.25 20.50
N SER A 287 -33.01 -11.38 20.60
CA SER A 287 -34.10 -11.80 19.68
C SER A 287 -35.20 -10.74 19.46
N ASN A 288 -35.32 -9.75 20.35
CA ASN A 288 -36.23 -8.61 20.20
C ASN A 288 -35.63 -7.39 19.46
N ASN A 289 -34.33 -7.42 19.11
CA ASN A 289 -33.68 -6.36 18.35
C ASN A 289 -33.81 -6.66 16.84
N PRO A 290 -34.64 -5.90 16.09
CA PRO A 290 -34.87 -6.17 14.68
C PRO A 290 -33.60 -6.03 13.82
N TYR A 291 -32.59 -5.30 14.30
CA TYR A 291 -31.30 -5.12 13.62
C TYR A 291 -30.36 -6.32 13.77
N LEU A 292 -30.59 -7.20 14.74
CA LEU A 292 -29.77 -8.39 14.98
C LEU A 292 -30.45 -9.68 14.53
N PHE A 293 -31.70 -9.57 14.05
CA PHE A 293 -32.48 -10.70 13.55
C PHE A 293 -31.76 -11.45 12.42
N SER A 294 -31.02 -10.75 11.56
CA SER A 294 -30.20 -11.37 10.52
C SER A 294 -29.20 -12.36 11.11
N LEU A 295 -28.54 -12.01 12.22
CA LEU A 295 -27.48 -12.81 12.83
C LEU A 295 -27.99 -14.17 13.32
N ASP A 296 -29.24 -14.25 13.80
CA ASP A 296 -29.88 -15.52 14.20
C ASP A 296 -30.03 -16.48 13.01
N TYR A 297 -30.40 -15.99 11.81
CA TYR A 297 -30.47 -16.82 10.60
C TYR A 297 -29.12 -17.34 10.15
N LEU A 298 -28.07 -16.66 10.60
CA LEU A 298 -26.71 -16.84 10.11
C LEU A 298 -25.88 -17.66 11.11
N GLN A 299 -26.56 -18.22 12.13
CA GLN A 299 -26.01 -19.13 13.13
C GLN A 299 -24.83 -18.51 13.89
N VAL A 300 -24.90 -17.20 14.12
CA VAL A 300 -24.00 -16.50 15.03
C VAL A 300 -24.52 -16.72 16.45
N ASP A 301 -23.69 -17.29 17.31
CA ASP A 301 -24.05 -17.57 18.70
C ASP A 301 -23.74 -16.39 19.62
N ASP A 302 -22.72 -15.61 19.27
CA ASP A 302 -22.18 -14.53 20.09
C ASP A 302 -21.81 -13.30 19.25
N ILE A 303 -22.10 -12.13 19.79
CA ILE A 303 -21.66 -10.85 19.23
C ILE A 303 -20.76 -10.18 20.25
N ILE A 304 -19.62 -9.70 19.78
CA ILE A 304 -18.76 -8.80 20.52
C ILE A 304 -19.43 -7.43 20.60
N ASP A 305 -19.78 -7.01 21.80
CA ASP A 305 -20.34 -5.68 22.08
C ASP A 305 -19.44 -4.94 23.07
N VAL A 306 -19.41 -3.63 22.96
CA VAL A 306 -18.47 -2.79 23.68
C VAL A 306 -19.19 -2.16 24.89
N ILE A 307 -18.67 -2.41 26.09
CA ILE A 307 -19.28 -1.97 27.36
C ILE A 307 -18.55 -0.78 28.00
N ASP A 308 -19.30 0.03 28.76
CA ASP A 308 -18.82 1.26 29.41
C ASP A 308 -18.55 1.07 30.91
N THR A 309 -17.94 -0.05 31.32
CA THR A 309 -17.73 -0.34 32.73
C THR A 309 -16.26 -0.25 33.13
N SER A 310 -15.99 0.56 34.15
CA SER A 310 -14.66 0.88 34.68
C SER A 310 -14.13 -0.11 35.72
N VAL A 311 -14.69 -1.32 35.81
CA VAL A 311 -14.44 -2.24 36.94
C VAL A 311 -14.11 -3.62 36.39
N PHE A 312 -12.85 -3.83 36.03
CA PHE A 312 -12.34 -5.12 35.60
C PHE A 312 -10.95 -5.35 36.19
N GLU A 313 -10.66 -6.61 36.50
CA GLU A 313 -9.43 -7.01 37.18
C GLU A 313 -8.30 -7.19 36.17
N ARG A 314 -7.06 -7.14 36.65
CA ARG A 314 -5.89 -7.17 35.77
C ARG A 314 -5.59 -8.60 35.36
N THR A 315 -5.78 -8.91 34.09
CA THR A 315 -5.01 -9.95 33.43
C THR A 315 -4.15 -9.26 32.35
N ASP A 316 -2.84 -9.29 32.55
CA ASP A 316 -1.85 -8.73 31.61
C ASP A 316 -1.12 -9.92 30.94
N GLU A 317 -1.87 -10.95 30.53
CA GLU A 317 -1.27 -12.18 29.99
C GLU A 317 -0.73 -11.96 28.58
N ALA A 318 0.48 -12.45 28.33
CA ALA A 318 1.05 -12.55 27.00
C ALA A 318 1.14 -14.02 26.60
N ILE A 319 0.79 -14.34 25.36
CA ILE A 319 0.94 -15.70 24.82
C ILE A 319 2.43 -16.03 24.74
N ASN A 320 3.20 -15.06 24.25
CA ASN A 320 4.64 -15.14 24.11
C ASN A 320 5.23 -13.72 24.03
N ILE A 321 6.52 -13.61 23.74
CA ILE A 321 7.19 -12.30 23.60
C ILE A 321 6.69 -11.46 22.42
N TYR A 322 6.00 -12.08 21.46
CA TYR A 322 5.53 -11.45 20.23
C TYR A 322 4.12 -10.91 20.37
N PHE A 323 3.19 -11.69 20.92
CA PHE A 323 1.75 -11.36 20.91
C PHE A 323 1.14 -11.35 22.31
N PRO A 324 0.27 -10.37 22.61
CA PRO A 324 -0.54 -10.42 23.81
C PRO A 324 -1.63 -11.49 23.65
N LYS A 325 -2.18 -11.94 24.77
CA LYS A 325 -3.37 -12.77 24.75
C LYS A 325 -4.59 -11.89 24.53
N VAL A 326 -5.51 -12.31 23.66
CA VAL A 326 -6.81 -11.62 23.55
C VAL A 326 -7.62 -12.01 24.79
N GLU A 327 -8.12 -11.00 25.49
CA GLU A 327 -8.88 -11.19 26.72
C GLU A 327 -10.20 -10.44 26.61
N THR A 328 -11.28 -11.06 27.07
CA THR A 328 -12.63 -10.50 26.98
C THR A 328 -12.80 -9.18 27.72
N GLU A 329 -11.92 -8.88 28.69
CA GLU A 329 -12.03 -7.65 29.49
C GLU A 329 -11.40 -6.44 28.78
N THR A 330 -10.32 -6.61 28.01
CA THR A 330 -9.67 -5.52 27.27
C THR A 330 -9.62 -5.87 25.79
N TYR A 331 -10.40 -5.16 24.99
CA TYR A 331 -10.81 -5.56 23.64
C TYR A 331 -9.79 -6.41 22.85
N ILE A 332 -8.71 -5.83 22.36
CA ILE A 332 -7.70 -6.56 21.53
C ILE A 332 -6.33 -6.57 22.20
N PHE A 333 -6.01 -5.51 22.94
CA PHE A 333 -4.69 -5.32 23.53
C PHE A 333 -4.78 -5.34 25.05
N ARG A 334 -3.62 -5.45 25.70
CA ARG A 334 -3.58 -5.27 27.15
C ARG A 334 -3.85 -3.82 27.52
N LYS A 335 -4.36 -3.59 28.72
CA LYS A 335 -4.71 -2.27 29.25
C LYS A 335 -3.60 -1.22 29.06
N GLN A 336 -2.35 -1.63 29.19
CA GLN A 336 -1.16 -0.79 29.09
C GLN A 336 -1.05 -0.10 27.72
N VAL A 337 -1.48 -0.75 26.64
CA VAL A 337 -1.52 -0.17 25.29
C VAL A 337 -2.56 0.92 25.21
N TYR A 338 -3.76 0.70 25.74
CA TYR A 338 -4.79 1.73 25.80
C TYR A 338 -4.34 2.92 26.65
N ASP A 339 -3.67 2.67 27.78
CA ASP A 339 -3.18 3.75 28.62
C ASP A 339 -2.08 4.55 27.89
N ALA A 340 -1.20 3.90 27.10
CA ALA A 340 -0.17 4.57 26.29
C ALA A 340 -0.75 5.50 25.23
N ILE A 341 -1.81 5.03 24.59
CA ILE A 341 -2.43 5.70 23.47
C ILE A 341 -3.34 6.85 23.94
N LEU A 342 -4.01 6.67 25.08
CA LEU A 342 -5.03 7.59 25.57
C LEU A 342 -4.51 8.60 26.59
N ASP A 343 -3.44 8.25 27.29
CA ASP A 343 -2.78 9.11 28.27
C ASP A 343 -1.26 9.12 28.01
N PRO A 344 -0.78 9.93 27.04
CA PRO A 344 0.64 10.01 26.69
C PRO A 344 1.52 10.50 27.83
N GLU A 345 0.95 11.14 28.86
CA GLU A 345 1.68 11.61 30.04
C GLU A 345 1.89 10.49 31.07
N SER A 346 1.21 9.36 30.93
CA SER A 346 1.39 8.21 31.80
C SER A 346 2.79 7.62 31.60
N VAL A 347 3.53 7.46 32.71
CA VAL A 347 4.87 6.83 32.69
C VAL A 347 4.69 5.34 32.48
N ILE A 348 4.80 4.91 31.22
CA ILE A 348 4.63 3.49 30.86
C ILE A 348 5.99 2.82 30.75
N ASP A 349 6.10 1.68 31.44
CA ASP A 349 7.25 0.79 31.30
C ASP A 349 7.11 -0.04 30.01
N TYR A 350 7.65 0.50 28.92
CA TYR A 350 7.69 -0.15 27.59
C TYR A 350 8.31 -1.55 27.61
N VAL A 351 9.10 -1.90 28.64
CA VAL A 351 9.75 -3.23 28.77
C VAL A 351 8.70 -4.34 28.93
N SER A 352 7.50 -4.01 29.39
CA SER A 352 6.42 -4.99 29.61
C SER A 352 5.61 -5.32 28.35
N HIS A 353 5.73 -4.53 27.27
CA HIS A 353 4.98 -4.73 26.03
C HIS A 353 5.52 -5.88 25.18
N THR A 354 4.62 -6.63 24.56
CA THR A 354 4.96 -7.59 23.51
C THR A 354 5.44 -6.87 22.25
N LYS A 355 6.16 -7.55 21.36
CA LYS A 355 6.66 -6.92 20.13
C LYS A 355 5.52 -6.38 19.24
N PHE A 356 4.36 -7.06 19.20
CA PHE A 356 3.21 -6.62 18.42
C PHE A 356 2.60 -5.33 18.98
N GLU A 357 2.50 -5.20 20.31
CA GLU A 357 2.02 -3.96 20.95
C GLU A 357 3.00 -2.80 20.74
N GLN A 358 4.31 -3.06 20.85
CA GLN A 358 5.34 -2.06 20.52
C GLN A 358 5.23 -1.58 19.07
N LEU A 359 4.91 -2.50 18.15
CA LEU A 359 4.71 -2.20 16.74
C LEU A 359 3.48 -1.31 16.52
N ILE A 360 2.39 -1.55 17.25
CA ILE A 360 1.18 -0.73 17.22
C ILE A 360 1.45 0.68 17.72
N ILE A 361 2.07 0.80 18.90
CA ILE A 361 2.41 2.11 19.46
C ILE A 361 3.34 2.87 18.50
N SER A 362 4.37 2.20 17.98
CA SER A 362 5.28 2.80 16.99
C SER A 362 4.55 3.27 15.73
N THR A 363 3.54 2.52 15.28
CA THR A 363 2.72 2.91 14.12
C THR A 363 1.91 4.18 14.42
N MET A 364 1.27 4.24 15.58
CA MET A 364 0.47 5.41 15.99
C MET A 364 1.31 6.66 16.23
N ASP A 365 2.52 6.50 16.78
CA ASP A 365 3.46 7.60 17.03
C ASP A 365 4.15 8.12 15.75
N GLY A 366 3.95 7.45 14.61
CA GLY A 366 4.64 7.80 13.37
C GLY A 366 6.11 7.34 13.32
N ASN A 367 6.52 6.44 14.22
CA ASN A 367 7.90 5.96 14.31
C ASN A 367 8.25 5.02 13.14
N VAL A 368 9.54 4.98 12.81
CA VAL A 368 10.06 4.12 11.74
C VAL A 368 10.01 2.65 12.17
N ILE A 369 9.25 1.86 11.43
CA ILE A 369 9.11 0.41 11.65
C ILE A 369 10.22 -0.32 10.90
N GLN A 370 10.82 -1.33 11.53
CA GLN A 370 11.84 -2.17 10.89
C GLN A 370 11.16 -3.32 10.13
N LYS A 371 11.57 -3.53 8.86
CA LYS A 371 11.08 -4.64 8.02
C LYS A 371 11.20 -5.99 8.71
N ASN A 372 12.34 -6.27 9.35
CA ASN A 372 12.57 -7.56 10.01
C ASN A 372 11.54 -7.83 11.11
N THR A 373 11.10 -6.81 11.84
CA THR A 373 10.03 -6.96 12.84
C THR A 373 8.72 -7.39 12.20
N LEU A 374 8.38 -6.88 11.01
CA LEU A 374 7.17 -7.28 10.28
C LEU A 374 7.22 -8.75 9.83
N ILE A 375 8.39 -9.18 9.33
CA ILE A 375 8.61 -10.58 8.94
C ILE A 375 8.57 -11.50 10.17
N ASP A 376 9.21 -11.10 11.27
CA ASP A 376 9.15 -11.84 12.53
C ASP A 376 7.69 -12.01 13.02
N MET A 377 6.85 -10.97 12.90
CA MET A 377 5.42 -11.08 13.28
C MET A 377 4.70 -12.08 12.36
N TYR A 378 4.91 -11.97 11.05
CA TYR A 378 4.33 -12.88 10.06
C TYR A 378 4.68 -14.35 10.33
N ASP A 379 5.94 -14.64 10.67
CA ASP A 379 6.40 -16.01 10.91
C ASP A 379 5.76 -16.64 12.18
N HIS A 380 5.33 -15.82 13.14
CA HIS A 380 4.77 -16.29 14.40
C HIS A 380 3.24 -16.24 14.46
N ILE A 381 2.58 -15.43 13.62
CA ILE A 381 1.13 -15.17 13.73
C ILE A 381 0.28 -16.42 13.49
N PHE A 382 0.73 -17.33 12.62
CA PHE A 382 0.00 -18.56 12.32
C PHE A 382 0.07 -19.63 13.41
N ASN A 383 0.93 -19.43 14.43
CA ASN A 383 1.04 -20.32 15.58
C ASN A 383 0.07 -19.96 16.72
N LEU A 384 -0.68 -18.87 16.58
CA LEU A 384 -1.66 -18.41 17.59
C LEU A 384 -2.97 -19.20 17.48
N GLU A 385 -3.87 -19.06 18.45
CA GLU A 385 -5.20 -19.67 18.34
C GLU A 385 -6.08 -18.88 17.36
N GLN A 386 -7.26 -19.42 17.05
CA GLN A 386 -8.13 -18.83 16.01
C GLN A 386 -8.61 -17.43 16.39
N GLU A 387 -8.90 -17.22 17.67
CA GLU A 387 -9.29 -15.92 18.20
C GLU A 387 -8.20 -14.87 17.94
N GLU A 388 -6.95 -15.12 18.31
CA GLU A 388 -5.91 -14.12 18.11
C GLU A 388 -5.55 -13.93 16.63
N GLN A 389 -5.61 -14.99 15.82
CA GLN A 389 -5.43 -14.86 14.38
C GLN A 389 -6.52 -13.98 13.74
N PHE A 390 -7.75 -14.05 14.24
CA PHE A 390 -8.87 -13.24 13.76
C PHE A 390 -8.57 -11.74 13.91
N TYR A 391 -8.01 -11.33 15.06
CA TYR A 391 -7.68 -9.94 15.35
C TYR A 391 -6.34 -9.47 14.79
N TYR A 392 -5.27 -10.24 15.01
CA TYR A 392 -3.92 -9.74 14.74
C TYR A 392 -3.54 -9.79 13.26
N ILE A 393 -4.13 -10.67 12.45
CA ILE A 393 -3.78 -10.72 11.01
C ILE A 393 -4.23 -9.44 10.28
N PRO A 394 -5.50 -8.98 10.38
CA PRO A 394 -5.92 -7.72 9.78
C PRO A 394 -5.11 -6.52 10.26
N ILE A 395 -4.78 -6.49 11.56
CA ILE A 395 -3.97 -5.43 12.15
C ILE A 395 -2.54 -5.46 11.62
N LEU A 396 -1.94 -6.65 11.45
CA LEU A 396 -0.62 -6.79 10.83
C LEU A 396 -0.65 -6.33 9.36
N ILE A 397 -1.69 -6.67 8.60
CA ILE A 397 -1.89 -6.19 7.22
C ILE A 397 -1.92 -4.65 7.20
N TYR A 398 -2.67 -4.04 8.12
CA TYR A 398 -2.71 -2.58 8.28
C TYR A 398 -1.31 -2.00 8.50
N ILE A 399 -0.55 -2.54 9.45
CA ILE A 399 0.79 -2.06 9.75
C ILE A 399 1.74 -2.22 8.56
N ILE A 400 1.67 -3.34 7.82
CA ILE A 400 2.52 -3.53 6.64
C ILE A 400 2.15 -2.51 5.56
N LYS A 401 0.86 -2.23 5.34
CA LYS A 401 0.41 -1.17 4.42
C LYS A 401 0.90 0.20 4.86
N TYR A 402 0.82 0.50 6.15
CA TYR A 402 1.36 1.72 6.74
C TYR A 402 2.87 1.85 6.50
N TYR A 403 3.64 0.77 6.74
CA TYR A 403 5.07 0.72 6.46
C TYR A 403 5.38 0.99 4.98
N LEU A 404 4.64 0.37 4.05
CA LEU A 404 4.84 0.59 2.62
C LEU A 404 4.57 2.04 2.19
N ASN A 405 3.61 2.72 2.83
CA ASN A 405 3.28 4.11 2.58
C ASN A 405 4.28 5.10 3.19
N THR A 406 4.86 4.78 4.35
CA THR A 406 5.78 5.69 5.07
C THR A 406 7.25 5.47 4.70
N PHE A 407 7.68 4.23 4.49
CA PHE A 407 9.08 3.90 4.16
C PHE A 407 9.51 4.44 2.80
N THR A 408 8.55 4.73 1.91
CA THR A 408 8.80 5.33 0.60
C THR A 408 8.98 6.85 0.63
N VAL A 409 8.99 7.48 1.81
CA VAL A 409 9.08 8.94 1.98
C VAL A 409 10.52 9.44 2.24
N ASN A 410 11.47 8.58 2.62
CA ASN A 410 12.78 9.05 3.07
C ASN A 410 13.93 8.70 2.11
N PHE A 411 14.24 9.58 1.14
CA PHE A 411 15.60 9.99 0.75
C PHE A 411 15.61 11.04 -0.37
N LEU A 412 16.03 12.27 -0.05
CA LEU A 412 17.01 13.15 -0.73
C LEU A 412 16.99 14.53 -0.05
#